data_AF-A0A7J4EB70-F1
#
_entry.id   AF-A0A7J4EB70-F1
#
_cell.length_a   1.000
_cell.length_b   1.000
_cell.length_c   1.000
_cell.angle_alpha   90.00
_cell.angle_beta   90.00
_cell.angle_gamma   90.00
#
_symmetry.space_group_name_H-M   'P 1'
#
loop_
_entity.id
_entity.type
_entity.pdbx_description
1 polymer ?
#
loop_
_entity_poly.entity_id
_entity_poly.type
_entity_poly.pdbx_seq_one_letter_code
_entity_poly.pdbx_strand_id
1 'polypeptide(L)'
;MKKMKPKAILIVMVALIGVFILAPIVSAETTEEWNEKGIVFAMSGEYEKAIECFNKAIELDPNYARAYYNRGNAYYYLKQYERAIEDYNKTLELDPNYAYAYNNRGNAYSDLMQYERAI
;
A
#
# COMPACT_ATOMS: atom_id res chain seq x y z
N MET A 1 -23.96 -0.42 -67.73
CA MET A 1 -23.63 -1.27 -66.55
C MET A 1 -22.29 -0.86 -65.98
N LYS A 2 -22.25 -0.10 -64.89
CA LYS A 2 -21.00 0.19 -64.17
C LYS A 2 -21.25 -0.17 -62.71
N LYS A 3 -20.73 -1.34 -62.30
CA LYS A 3 -20.87 -1.89 -60.94
C LYS A 3 -20.22 -0.92 -59.95
N MET A 4 -21.02 -0.22 -59.16
CA MET A 4 -20.58 0.48 -57.95
C MET A 4 -20.07 -0.58 -56.96
N LYS A 5 -18.78 -0.52 -56.62
CA LYS A 5 -18.17 -1.39 -55.61
C LYS A 5 -18.63 -0.93 -54.21
N PRO A 6 -19.07 -1.82 -53.30
CA PRO A 6 -19.51 -1.42 -51.97
C PRO A 6 -18.27 -1.17 -51.12
N LYS A 7 -17.78 0.07 -51.07
CA LYS A 7 -16.70 0.46 -50.16
C LYS A 7 -17.12 1.49 -49.10
N ALA A 8 -18.41 1.82 -49.02
CA ALA A 8 -18.91 2.86 -48.12
C ALA A 8 -19.81 2.35 -46.97
N ILE A 9 -20.11 1.05 -46.88
CA ILE A 9 -21.05 0.50 -45.87
C ILE A 9 -20.34 -0.25 -44.73
N LEU A 10 -19.05 -0.60 -44.87
CA LEU A 10 -18.34 -1.37 -43.82
C LEU A 10 -17.79 -0.52 -42.66
N ILE A 11 -17.79 0.81 -42.78
CA ILE A 11 -17.19 1.69 -41.74
C ILE A 11 -18.15 2.00 -40.58
N VAL A 12 -19.45 1.65 -40.68
CA VAL A 12 -20.44 1.94 -39.63
C VAL A 12 -20.76 0.73 -38.73
N MET A 13 -20.21 -0.45 -39.00
CA MET A 13 -20.42 -1.67 -38.17
C MET A 13 -19.25 -2.04 -37.24
N VAL A 14 -18.34 -1.11 -36.95
CA VAL A 14 -17.33 -1.31 -35.88
C VAL A 14 -17.70 -0.53 -34.60
N ALA A 15 -18.85 0.15 -34.57
CA ALA A 15 -19.30 0.92 -33.41
C ALA A 15 -20.05 0.11 -32.32
N LEU A 16 -19.94 -1.23 -32.27
CA LEU A 16 -20.62 -2.05 -31.23
C LEU A 16 -19.76 -3.11 -30.53
N ILE A 17 -18.47 -3.23 -30.86
CA ILE A 17 -17.52 -4.01 -30.03
C ILE A 17 -16.22 -3.21 -29.91
N GLY A 18 -16.34 -1.99 -29.39
CA GLY A 18 -15.22 -1.20 -28.88
C GLY A 18 -15.08 -1.44 -27.39
N VAL A 19 -14.95 -2.71 -26.99
CA VAL A 19 -14.54 -3.06 -25.63
C VAL A 19 -13.16 -2.48 -25.44
N PHE A 20 -13.13 -1.38 -24.71
CA PHE A 20 -11.98 -0.66 -24.22
C PHE A 20 -11.20 -1.54 -23.24
N ILE A 21 -10.56 -2.60 -23.72
CA ILE A 21 -9.66 -3.42 -22.90
C ILE A 21 -8.44 -3.75 -23.74
N LEU A 22 -7.55 -2.78 -23.84
CA LEU A 22 -6.13 -3.08 -23.77
C LEU A 22 -5.44 -1.98 -22.97
N ALA A 23 -5.93 -1.73 -21.75
CA ALA A 23 -4.97 -1.48 -20.69
C ALA A 23 -4.10 -2.74 -20.62
N PRO A 24 -2.76 -2.63 -20.60
CA PRO A 24 -1.93 -3.81 -20.47
C PRO A 24 -2.40 -4.56 -19.22
N ILE A 25 -2.48 -5.88 -19.33
CA ILE A 25 -2.47 -6.83 -18.21
C ILE A 25 -1.07 -6.75 -17.57
N VAL A 26 -0.67 -5.55 -17.14
CA VAL A 26 0.23 -5.36 -16.04
C VAL A 26 -0.74 -5.27 -14.89
N SER A 27 -0.79 -6.31 -14.05
CA SER A 27 -1.51 -6.21 -12.77
C SER A 27 -1.00 -4.92 -12.13
N ALA A 28 -1.85 -3.90 -12.06
CA ALA A 28 -1.53 -2.70 -11.29
C ALA A 28 -1.34 -3.23 -9.86
N GLU A 29 -0.08 -3.29 -9.42
CA GLU A 29 0.23 -3.89 -8.13
C GLU A 29 -0.61 -3.18 -7.07
N THR A 30 -1.40 -3.95 -6.34
CA THR A 30 -2.35 -3.37 -5.39
C THR A 30 -1.63 -2.93 -4.13
N THR A 31 -2.25 -2.01 -3.38
CA THR A 31 -1.83 -1.65 -2.01
C THR A 31 -1.59 -2.89 -1.15
N GLU A 32 -2.47 -3.89 -1.26
CA GLU A 32 -2.37 -5.15 -0.50
C GLU A 32 -1.13 -5.96 -0.91
N GLU A 33 -0.86 -6.11 -2.21
CA GLU A 33 0.32 -6.85 -2.69
C GLU A 33 1.64 -6.25 -2.23
N TRP A 34 1.77 -4.92 -2.29
CA TRP A 34 2.95 -4.22 -1.76
C TRP A 34 3.09 -4.40 -0.25
N ASN A 35 1.97 -4.37 0.49
CA ASN A 35 1.99 -4.65 1.92
C ASN A 35 2.42 -6.10 2.21
N GLU A 36 1.85 -7.09 1.53
CA GLU A 36 2.22 -8.50 1.73
C GLU A 36 3.69 -8.77 1.39
N LYS A 37 4.20 -8.17 0.31
CA LYS A 37 5.63 -8.21 -0.03
C LYS A 37 6.51 -7.60 1.06
N GLY A 38 6.08 -6.49 1.65
CA GLY A 38 6.76 -5.88 2.80
C GLY A 38 6.79 -6.80 4.02
N ILE A 39 5.69 -7.49 4.32
CA ILE A 39 5.63 -8.48 5.40
C ILE A 39 6.63 -9.60 5.16
N VAL A 40 6.73 -10.13 3.93
CA VAL A 40 7.70 -11.19 3.59
C VAL A 40 9.15 -10.74 3.84
N PHE A 41 9.52 -9.52 3.44
CA PHE A 41 10.86 -8.98 3.74
C PHE A 41 11.08 -8.81 5.26
N ALA A 42 10.08 -8.32 6.00
CA ALA A 42 10.18 -8.15 7.44
C ALA A 42 10.36 -9.50 8.17
N MET A 43 9.66 -10.55 7.72
CA MET A 43 9.83 -11.91 8.26
C MET A 43 11.24 -12.48 8.03
N SER A 44 11.91 -12.05 6.96
CA SER A 44 13.31 -12.39 6.66
C SER A 44 14.33 -11.48 7.38
N GLY A 45 13.86 -10.51 8.17
CA GLY A 45 14.71 -9.52 8.86
C GLY A 45 15.24 -8.40 7.95
N GLU A 46 14.78 -8.32 6.70
CA GLU A 46 15.19 -7.30 5.72
C GLU A 46 14.31 -6.04 5.86
N TYR A 47 14.39 -5.40 7.03
CA TYR A 47 13.45 -4.34 7.42
C TYR A 47 13.50 -3.10 6.52
N GLU A 48 14.66 -2.71 5.99
CA GLU A 48 14.77 -1.60 5.04
C GLU A 48 14.00 -1.87 3.74
N LYS A 49 14.08 -3.09 3.20
CA LYS A 49 13.31 -3.49 2.01
C LYS A 49 11.81 -3.58 2.32
N ALA A 50 11.47 -4.03 3.51
CA ALA A 50 10.08 -4.03 3.98
C ALA A 50 9.52 -2.60 3.99
N ILE A 51 10.27 -1.63 4.52
CA ILE A 51 9.90 -0.21 4.54
C ILE A 51 9.67 0.33 3.13
N GLU A 52 10.53 0.00 2.16
CA GLU A 52 10.32 0.40 0.76
C GLU A 52 9.00 -0.13 0.21
N CYS A 53 8.65 -1.38 0.51
CA CYS A 53 7.38 -1.98 0.08
C CYS A 53 6.18 -1.31 0.76
N PHE A 54 6.25 -1.04 2.07
CA PHE A 54 5.17 -0.34 2.78
C PHE A 54 5.02 1.11 2.30
N ASN A 55 6.12 1.80 1.93
CA ASN A 55 6.05 3.11 1.30
C ASN A 55 5.26 3.06 0.00
N LYS A 56 5.49 2.04 -0.84
CA LYS A 56 4.73 1.85 -2.08
C LYS A 56 3.24 1.58 -1.80
N ALA A 57 2.92 0.75 -0.80
CA ALA A 57 1.53 0.55 -0.39
C ALA A 57 0.88 1.88 0.05
N ILE A 58 1.57 2.68 0.86
CA ILE A 58 1.07 3.99 1.33
C ILE A 58 0.93 5.02 0.20
N GLU A 59 1.84 5.02 -0.78
CA GLU A 59 1.75 5.86 -1.98
C GLU A 59 0.49 5.52 -2.81
N LEU A 60 0.12 4.24 -2.88
CA LEU A 60 -1.06 3.77 -3.60
C LEU A 60 -2.36 4.02 -2.83
N ASP A 61 -2.36 3.81 -1.51
CA ASP A 61 -3.49 4.13 -0.63
C ASP A 61 -3.01 4.72 0.70
N PRO A 62 -3.04 6.06 0.84
CA PRO A 62 -2.67 6.74 2.07
C PRO A 62 -3.60 6.48 3.27
N ASN A 63 -4.73 5.81 3.08
CA ASN A 63 -5.66 5.44 4.15
C ASN A 63 -5.51 3.98 4.59
N TYR A 64 -4.55 3.24 4.04
CA TYR A 64 -4.34 1.84 4.38
C TYR A 64 -3.58 1.68 5.70
N ALA A 65 -4.32 1.73 6.82
CA ALA A 65 -3.79 1.69 8.19
C ALA A 65 -2.79 0.55 8.44
N ARG A 66 -3.01 -0.62 7.83
CA ARG A 66 -2.15 -1.80 8.01
C ARG A 66 -0.72 -1.55 7.50
N ALA A 67 -0.53 -0.82 6.40
CA ALA A 67 0.80 -0.53 5.87
C ALA A 67 1.59 0.41 6.80
N TYR A 68 0.93 1.40 7.41
CA TYR A 68 1.55 2.23 8.45
C TYR A 68 1.95 1.38 9.65
N TYR A 69 1.05 0.54 10.18
CA TYR A 69 1.38 -0.33 11.32
C TYR A 69 2.59 -1.23 11.04
N ASN A 70 2.62 -1.87 9.87
CA ASN A 70 3.71 -2.76 9.49
C ASN A 70 5.03 -2.01 9.27
N ARG A 71 4.99 -0.81 8.69
CA ARG A 71 6.17 0.05 8.56
C ARG A 71 6.68 0.53 9.92
N GLY A 72 5.77 0.84 10.83
CA GLY A 72 6.08 1.16 12.22
C GLY A 72 6.81 0.02 12.92
N ASN A 73 6.35 -1.23 12.75
CA ASN A 73 7.05 -2.41 13.27
C ASN A 73 8.46 -2.53 12.68
N ALA A 74 8.63 -2.33 11.37
CA ALA A 74 9.93 -2.39 10.72
C ALA A 74 10.88 -1.29 11.25
N TYR A 75 10.40 -0.05 11.43
CA TYR A 75 11.18 1.01 12.08
C TYR A 75 11.56 0.67 13.52
N TYR A 76 10.64 0.08 14.28
CA TYR A 76 10.89 -0.37 15.64
C TYR A 76 12.02 -1.39 15.71
N TYR A 77 12.02 -2.40 14.83
CA TYR A 77 13.11 -3.38 14.76
C TYR A 77 14.47 -2.77 14.36
N LEU A 78 14.45 -1.70 13.57
CA LEU A 78 15.64 -0.90 13.26
C LEU A 78 16.01 0.11 14.35
N LYS A 79 15.32 0.10 15.49
CA LYS A 79 15.48 1.03 16.63
C LYS A 79 15.23 2.50 16.26
N GLN A 80 14.47 2.74 15.20
CA GLN A 80 14.03 4.08 14.78
C GLN A 80 12.68 4.38 15.44
N TYR A 81 12.69 4.45 16.77
CA TYR A 81 11.47 4.45 17.58
C TYR A 81 10.58 5.66 17.34
N GLU A 82 11.13 6.84 17.08
CA GLU A 82 10.36 8.05 16.76
C GLU A 82 9.53 7.85 15.49
N ARG A 83 10.12 7.26 14.44
CA ARG A 83 9.43 6.96 13.19
C ARG A 83 8.38 5.86 13.37
N ALA A 84 8.67 4.87 14.21
CA ALA A 84 7.69 3.85 14.57
C ALA A 84 6.47 4.48 15.26
N ILE A 85 6.69 5.40 16.20
CA ILE A 85 5.63 6.13 16.90
C ILE A 85 4.78 6.96 15.92
N GLU A 86 5.41 7.67 14.97
CA GLU A 86 4.70 8.41 13.93
C GLU A 86 3.75 7.49 13.13
N ASP A 87 4.24 6.32 12.72
CA ASP A 87 3.45 5.35 11.96
C ASP A 87 2.35 4.69 12.79
N TYR A 88 2.60 4.39 14.07
CA TYR A 88 1.55 3.90 14.96
C TYR A 88 0.49 4.96 15.25
N ASN A 89 0.88 6.24 15.37
CA ASN A 89 -0.05 7.35 15.48
C ASN A 89 -0.93 7.44 14.23
N LYS A 90 -0.33 7.33 13.04
CA LYS A 90 -1.11 7.37 11.80
C LYS A 90 -2.04 6.17 11.66
N THR A 91 -1.60 4.99 12.09
CA THR A 91 -2.46 3.80 12.18
C THR A 91 -3.70 4.07 13.03
N LEU A 92 -3.52 4.67 14.22
CA LEU A 92 -4.59 4.94 15.16
C LEU A 92 -5.50 6.12 14.75
N GLU A 93 -4.99 7.04 13.94
CA GLU A 93 -5.81 8.08 13.30
C GLU A 93 -6.79 7.47 12.28
N LEU A 94 -6.33 6.46 11.53
CA LEU A 94 -7.11 5.77 10.49
C LEU A 94 -8.02 4.67 11.07
N ASP A 95 -7.52 3.92 12.05
CA ASP A 95 -8.24 2.89 12.79
C ASP A 95 -8.00 3.03 14.30
N PRO A 96 -8.86 3.79 15.01
CA PRO A 96 -8.72 4.01 16.45
C PRO A 96 -8.84 2.75 17.31
N ASN A 97 -9.32 1.63 16.76
CA ASN A 97 -9.52 0.37 17.48
C ASN A 97 -8.36 -0.62 17.27
N TYR A 98 -7.29 -0.23 16.57
CA TYR A 98 -6.14 -1.08 16.30
C TYR A 98 -5.30 -1.33 17.57
N ALA A 99 -5.75 -2.24 18.43
CA ALA A 99 -5.18 -2.50 19.76
C ALA A 99 -3.66 -2.75 19.75
N TYR A 100 -3.15 -3.45 18.74
CA TYR A 100 -1.71 -3.71 18.61
C TYR A 100 -0.88 -2.44 18.41
N ALA A 101 -1.45 -1.40 17.78
CA ALA A 101 -0.75 -0.15 17.55
C ALA A 101 -0.57 0.65 18.86
N TYR A 102 -1.55 0.61 19.78
CA TYR A 102 -1.38 1.18 21.12
C TYR A 102 -0.24 0.50 21.87
N ASN A 103 -0.25 -0.85 21.89
CA ASN A 103 0.78 -1.63 22.58
C ASN A 103 2.19 -1.33 22.04
N ASN A 104 2.36 -1.41 20.71
CA ASN A 104 3.67 -1.21 20.10
C ASN A 104 4.15 0.24 20.21
N ARG A 105 3.23 1.22 20.21
CA ARG A 105 3.56 2.61 20.50
C ARG A 105 4.03 2.81 21.93
N GLY A 106 3.37 2.18 22.90
CA GLY A 106 3.81 2.19 24.31
C GLY A 106 5.22 1.60 24.47
N ASN A 107 5.49 0.47 23.82
CA ASN A 107 6.83 -0.13 23.80
C ASN A 107 7.88 0.82 23.19
N ALA A 108 7.56 1.47 22.07
CA ALA A 108 8.46 2.44 21.45
C ALA A 108 8.75 3.66 22.34
N TYR A 109 7.74 4.18 23.06
CA TYR A 109 7.97 5.25 24.05
C TYR A 109 8.83 4.79 25.23
N SER A 110 8.60 3.57 25.72
CA SER A 110 9.42 2.98 26.78
C SER A 110 10.88 2.84 26.36
N ASP A 111 11.15 2.38 25.14
CA ASP A 111 12.51 2.21 24.62
C ASP A 111 13.25 3.53 24.38
N LEU A 112 12.50 4.62 24.14
CA LEU A 112 13.06 5.98 24.12
C LEU A 112 13.34 6.55 25.51
N MET A 113 13.09 5.79 26.59
CA MET A 113 13.09 6.26 27.97
C MET A 113 12.13 7.45 28.19
N GLN A 114 11.13 7.63 27.31
CA GLN A 114 10.06 8.61 27.46
C GLN A 114 8.90 7.96 28.20
N TYR A 115 9.14 7.53 29.43
CA TYR A 115 8.17 6.78 30.23
C TYR A 115 6.86 7.54 30.44
N GLU A 116 6.87 8.89 30.44
CA GLU A 116 5.65 9.69 30.61
C GLU A 116 4.69 9.63 29.40
N ARG A 117 5.13 9.15 28.23
CA ARG A 117 4.30 9.06 27.01
C ARG A 117 3.78 7.66 26.70
N ALA A 118 4.17 6.65 27.49
CA ALA A 118 3.81 5.25 27.27
C ALA A 118 2.38 4.87 27.76
N ILE A 119 1.64 5.82 28.35
CA ILE A 119 0.32 5.61 28.99
C ILE A 119 -0.81 6.12 28.09
#